data_AF-A0A075M667-F1
#
_entry.id   AF-A0A075M667-F1
#
_cell.length_a   1.000
_cell.length_b   1.000
_cell.length_c   1.000
_cell.angle_alpha   90.00
_cell.angle_beta   90.00
_cell.angle_gamma   90.00
#
_symmetry.space_group_name_H-M   'P 1'
#
loop_
_entity.id
_entity.type
_entity.pdbx_description
1 polymer ?
#
loop_
_entity_poly.entity_id
_entity_poly.type
_entity_poly.pdbx_seq_one_letter_code
_entity_poly.pdbx_strand_id
1 'polypeptide(L)'
;RSITTKPGKSKGAIFAYRSKSSMIGGRGVVLTSEEAIHENKDTFTHWTPNVYRYGTYADENRSYTKGHSENNLRQINTFFIDFDIHTAKETISASDILTTAIDLGFMPTMIIKSDKGYQAYFVLETPVYVTSKSEFKSVKAAKIISQNIREYFGKSLPVDLTCNHFGTARIPRTDNVEFFDPNYRYSFKEWQDWSFKQTDNKGFTRS
;
A
#
# COMPACT_ATOMS: atom_id res chain seq x y z
N ARG A 1 24.28 25.32 -25.28
CA ARG A 1 24.66 25.40 -23.85
C ARG A 1 24.07 24.18 -23.15
N SER A 2 24.92 23.26 -22.70
CA SER A 2 24.51 22.07 -21.96
C SER A 2 23.97 22.49 -20.59
N ILE A 3 22.74 22.10 -20.25
CA ILE A 3 22.19 22.28 -18.90
C ILE A 3 22.63 21.06 -18.10
N THR A 4 23.78 21.19 -17.45
CA THR A 4 24.22 20.25 -16.42
C THR A 4 23.35 20.49 -15.18
N THR A 5 22.20 19.81 -15.08
CA THR A 5 21.47 19.76 -13.83
C THR A 5 22.26 18.92 -12.84
N LYS A 6 22.78 19.54 -11.79
CA LYS A 6 23.19 18.82 -10.57
C LYS A 6 22.06 17.86 -10.18
N PRO A 7 22.33 16.58 -9.86
CA PRO A 7 21.26 15.67 -9.44
C PRO A 7 20.76 16.15 -8.08
N GLY A 8 19.70 16.95 -8.08
CA GLY A 8 18.87 17.13 -6.90
C GLY A 8 18.44 15.73 -6.43
N LYS A 9 18.35 15.53 -5.11
CA LYS A 9 17.84 14.29 -4.50
C LYS A 9 16.73 13.74 -5.39
N SER A 10 16.89 12.56 -5.98
CA SER A 10 15.96 12.09 -7.02
C SER A 10 14.53 12.21 -6.50
N LYS A 11 13.58 12.69 -7.31
CA LYS A 11 12.18 12.74 -6.89
C LYS A 11 11.63 11.30 -6.85
N GLY A 12 10.82 10.99 -5.85
CA GLY A 12 10.13 9.70 -5.79
C GLY A 12 9.08 9.59 -6.89
N ALA A 13 8.61 8.37 -7.16
CA ALA A 13 7.57 8.11 -8.13
C ALA A 13 6.42 7.30 -7.52
N ILE A 14 5.20 7.67 -7.88
CA ILE A 14 3.96 6.95 -7.63
C ILE A 14 3.34 6.62 -9.00
N PHE A 15 2.66 5.50 -9.08
CA PHE A 15 1.96 5.06 -10.30
C PHE A 15 0.47 5.14 -10.05
N ALA A 16 -0.29 5.71 -11.00
CA ALA A 16 -1.73 5.87 -10.88
C ALA A 16 -2.45 5.43 -12.16
N TYR A 17 -3.66 4.90 -12.00
CA TYR A 17 -4.43 4.26 -13.07
C TYR A 17 -5.88 4.70 -13.03
N ARG A 18 -6.49 4.88 -14.20
CA ARG A 18 -7.86 5.40 -14.33
C ARG A 18 -8.94 4.34 -14.19
N SER A 19 -8.62 3.08 -14.47
CA SER A 19 -9.55 1.95 -14.34
C SER A 19 -8.81 0.67 -13.93
N LYS A 20 -9.55 -0.34 -13.47
CA LYS A 20 -9.00 -1.69 -13.21
C LYS A 20 -8.40 -2.31 -14.48
N SER A 21 -9.06 -2.15 -15.63
CA SER A 21 -8.54 -2.61 -16.92
C SER A 21 -7.23 -1.93 -17.32
N SER A 22 -7.14 -0.60 -17.11
CA SER A 22 -5.92 0.17 -17.37
C SER A 22 -4.78 -0.28 -16.45
N MET A 23 -5.08 -0.53 -15.17
CA MET A 23 -4.11 -1.06 -14.20
C MET A 23 -3.57 -2.43 -14.64
N ILE A 24 -4.44 -3.38 -14.98
CA ILE A 24 -4.03 -4.73 -15.43
C ILE A 24 -3.18 -4.64 -16.70
N GLY A 25 -3.55 -3.76 -17.63
CA GLY A 25 -2.77 -3.51 -18.84
C GLY A 25 -1.52 -2.65 -18.64
N GLY A 26 -1.22 -2.21 -17.42
CA GLY A 26 -0.09 -1.32 -17.11
C GLY A 26 -0.22 0.10 -17.66
N ARG A 27 -1.38 0.48 -18.22
CA ARG A 27 -1.63 1.78 -18.84
C ARG A 27 -1.98 2.83 -17.78
N GLY A 28 -1.06 3.75 -17.51
CA GLY A 28 -1.22 4.66 -16.37
C GLY A 28 -0.32 5.90 -16.45
N VAL A 29 -0.20 6.59 -15.32
CA VAL A 29 0.59 7.82 -15.19
C VAL A 29 1.63 7.65 -14.09
N VAL A 30 2.84 8.16 -14.33
CA VAL A 30 3.89 8.30 -13.32
C VAL A 30 3.77 9.70 -12.70
N LEU A 31 3.50 9.77 -11.40
CA LEU A 31 3.36 10.99 -10.62
C LEU A 31 4.61 11.20 -9.78
N THR A 32 5.13 12.43 -9.76
CA THR A 32 6.37 12.79 -9.03
C THR A 32 6.22 14.03 -8.14
N SER A 33 4.99 14.50 -7.96
CA SER A 33 4.63 15.60 -7.06
C SER A 33 3.28 15.33 -6.40
N GLU A 34 3.07 15.91 -5.22
CA GLU A 34 1.84 15.74 -4.45
C GLU A 34 0.67 16.54 -5.05
N GLU A 35 0.97 17.70 -5.64
CA GLU A 35 0.01 18.54 -6.34
C GLU A 35 -0.67 17.77 -7.49
N ALA A 36 0.14 17.03 -8.26
CA ALA A 36 -0.38 16.22 -9.36
C ALA A 36 -1.33 15.11 -8.89
N ILE A 37 -1.11 14.57 -7.68
CA ILE A 37 -2.04 13.61 -7.06
C ILE A 37 -3.33 14.34 -6.67
N HIS A 38 -3.23 15.48 -5.98
CA HIS A 38 -4.39 16.21 -5.48
C HIS A 38 -5.31 16.70 -6.61
N GLU A 39 -4.74 17.32 -7.64
CA GLU A 39 -5.46 17.86 -8.80
C GLU A 39 -6.17 16.79 -9.63
N ASN A 40 -5.70 15.55 -9.56
CA ASN A 40 -6.21 14.44 -10.37
C ASN A 40 -6.82 13.31 -9.54
N LYS A 41 -7.00 13.47 -8.22
CA LYS A 41 -7.36 12.36 -7.31
C LYS A 41 -8.63 11.64 -7.74
N ASP A 42 -9.65 12.39 -8.16
CA ASP A 42 -10.95 11.84 -8.55
C ASP A 42 -10.98 11.29 -9.99
N THR A 43 -9.87 11.43 -10.72
CA THR A 43 -9.69 10.88 -12.07
C THR A 43 -8.97 9.53 -12.08
N PHE A 44 -8.45 9.10 -10.92
CA PHE A 44 -7.77 7.82 -10.74
C PHE A 44 -8.64 6.89 -9.90
N THR A 45 -8.49 5.59 -10.14
CA THR A 45 -9.17 4.54 -9.36
C THR A 45 -8.19 3.68 -8.58
N HIS A 46 -6.94 3.59 -9.04
CA HIS A 46 -5.90 2.78 -8.42
C HIS A 46 -4.58 3.55 -8.41
N TRP A 47 -3.75 3.32 -7.39
CA TRP A 47 -2.45 3.95 -7.23
C TRP A 47 -1.49 3.10 -6.40
N THR A 48 -0.20 3.41 -6.45
CA THR A 48 0.76 2.86 -5.49
C THR A 48 0.91 3.80 -4.30
N PRO A 49 0.44 3.43 -3.08
CA PRO A 49 0.52 4.34 -1.93
C PRO A 49 1.93 4.45 -1.33
N ASN A 50 2.81 3.51 -1.69
CA ASN A 50 4.23 3.54 -1.37
C ASN A 50 5.03 4.14 -2.54
N VAL A 51 6.15 4.77 -2.21
CA VAL A 51 6.93 5.57 -3.16
C VAL A 51 8.10 4.75 -3.70
N TYR A 52 8.29 4.81 -5.02
CA TYR A 52 9.39 4.15 -5.73
C TYR A 52 10.51 5.15 -6.05
N ARG A 53 11.73 4.66 -6.35
CA ARG A 53 12.89 5.55 -6.57
C ARG A 53 12.81 6.27 -7.90
N TYR A 54 12.21 5.62 -8.89
CA TYR A 54 11.95 6.14 -10.22
C TYR A 54 10.68 5.48 -10.78
N GLY A 55 10.06 6.15 -11.74
CA GLY A 55 9.02 5.58 -12.60
C GLY A 55 9.28 6.05 -14.02
N THR A 56 9.02 5.18 -14.99
CA THR A 56 9.20 5.47 -16.42
C THR A 56 8.10 4.79 -17.22
N TYR A 57 8.21 4.86 -18.54
CA TYR A 57 7.30 4.22 -19.47
C TYR A 57 8.02 3.22 -20.35
N ALA A 58 7.33 2.15 -20.75
CA ALA A 58 7.86 1.11 -21.63
C ALA A 58 7.77 1.50 -23.12
N ASP A 59 6.96 2.51 -23.44
CA ASP A 59 6.68 2.99 -24.79
C ASP A 59 6.99 4.48 -24.97
N GLU A 60 7.25 4.89 -26.21
CA GLU A 60 7.54 6.29 -26.56
C GLU A 60 6.35 7.22 -26.30
N ASN A 61 5.12 6.71 -26.49
CA ASN A 61 3.88 7.44 -26.23
C ASN A 61 3.57 7.59 -24.74
N ARG A 62 4.44 7.08 -23.86
CA ARG A 62 4.32 7.18 -22.39
C ARG A 62 2.96 6.74 -21.87
N SER A 63 2.46 5.63 -22.38
CA SER A 63 1.18 5.05 -21.98
C SER A 63 1.33 3.94 -20.94
N TYR A 64 2.41 3.14 -21.01
CA TYR A 64 2.60 1.93 -20.22
C TYR A 64 3.65 2.14 -19.15
N THR A 65 3.21 2.20 -17.89
CA THR A 65 4.07 2.47 -16.73
C THR A 65 5.03 1.32 -16.43
N LYS A 66 6.25 1.64 -16.00
CA LYS A 66 7.30 0.70 -15.58
C LYS A 66 8.05 1.21 -14.36
N GLY A 67 8.44 0.30 -13.47
CA GLY A 67 9.29 0.60 -12.31
C GLY A 67 8.66 0.37 -10.94
N HIS A 68 7.41 -0.09 -10.85
CA HIS A 68 6.75 -0.37 -9.56
C HIS A 68 7.14 -1.74 -8.95
N SER A 69 8.39 -2.19 -9.12
CA SER A 69 8.90 -3.44 -8.54
C SER A 69 9.42 -3.23 -7.11
N GLU A 70 9.34 -4.25 -6.25
CA GLU A 70 9.73 -4.17 -4.82
C GLU A 70 11.19 -3.70 -4.62
N ASN A 71 12.11 -4.12 -5.47
CA ASN A 71 13.52 -3.69 -5.42
C ASN A 71 13.71 -2.18 -5.74
N ASN A 72 12.70 -1.54 -6.34
CA ASN A 72 12.67 -0.13 -6.62
C ASN A 72 11.87 0.67 -5.58
N LEU A 73 11.39 0.04 -4.50
CA LEU A 73 10.79 0.78 -3.39
C LEU A 73 11.82 1.74 -2.80
N ARG A 74 11.40 3.00 -2.66
CA ARG A 74 12.17 4.06 -2.01
C ARG A 74 11.77 4.23 -0.56
N GLN A 75 10.46 4.18 -0.32
CA GLN A 75 9.86 4.58 0.93
C GLN A 75 8.52 3.86 1.11
N ILE A 76 8.35 3.28 2.28
CA ILE A 76 7.11 2.65 2.72
C ILE A 76 6.39 3.66 3.61
N ASN A 77 5.21 4.07 3.18
CA ASN A 77 4.33 4.99 3.88
C ASN A 77 3.20 4.27 4.60
N THR A 78 2.76 3.14 4.06
CA THR A 78 1.55 2.47 4.52
C THR A 78 1.63 0.99 4.26
N PHE A 79 0.97 0.23 5.12
CA PHE A 79 0.46 -1.10 4.79
C PHE A 79 -0.98 -0.96 4.30
N PHE A 80 -1.42 -1.90 3.47
CA PHE A 80 -2.83 -2.02 3.12
C PHE A 80 -3.26 -3.48 3.06
N ILE A 81 -4.54 -3.70 3.36
CA ILE A 81 -5.22 -4.99 3.30
C ILE A 81 -6.34 -4.87 2.27
N ASP A 82 -6.44 -5.84 1.37
CA ASP A 82 -7.55 -5.95 0.42
C ASP A 82 -8.54 -6.99 0.95
N PHE A 83 -9.79 -6.56 1.16
CA PHE A 83 -10.89 -7.42 1.55
C PHE A 83 -11.78 -7.60 0.32
N ASP A 84 -11.79 -8.82 -0.21
CA ASP A 84 -12.45 -9.13 -1.48
C ASP A 84 -13.66 -10.03 -1.22
N ILE A 85 -14.83 -9.53 -1.59
CA ILE A 85 -16.11 -10.22 -1.50
C ILE A 85 -16.32 -10.96 -2.81
N HIS A 86 -16.18 -12.28 -2.76
CA HIS A 86 -16.36 -13.17 -3.91
C HIS A 86 -17.77 -13.75 -4.00
N THR A 87 -18.49 -13.83 -2.88
CA THR A 87 -19.84 -14.41 -2.84
C THR A 87 -20.85 -13.47 -2.20
N ALA A 88 -22.12 -13.54 -2.62
CA ALA A 88 -23.19 -12.76 -2.00
C ALA A 88 -23.47 -13.13 -0.53
N LYS A 89 -22.90 -14.24 -0.04
CA LYS A 89 -22.95 -14.66 1.36
C LYS A 89 -21.86 -14.02 2.23
N GLU A 90 -20.80 -13.52 1.62
CA GLU A 90 -19.76 -12.74 2.30
C GLU A 90 -20.26 -11.31 2.47
N THR A 91 -20.80 -11.02 3.65
CA THR A 91 -21.16 -9.65 4.03
C THR A 91 -20.11 -9.12 4.99
N ILE A 92 -19.39 -8.09 4.56
CA ILE A 92 -18.45 -7.33 5.38
C ILE A 92 -18.80 -5.85 5.30
N SER A 93 -18.66 -5.17 6.42
CA SER A 93 -18.82 -3.73 6.58
C SER A 93 -17.51 -3.10 7.09
N ALA A 94 -17.41 -1.77 7.01
CA ALA A 94 -16.32 -1.05 7.66
C ALA A 94 -16.29 -1.32 9.18
N SER A 95 -17.45 -1.51 9.82
CA SER A 95 -17.57 -1.82 11.25
C SER A 95 -16.94 -3.17 11.62
N ASP A 96 -17.05 -4.18 10.76
CA ASP A 96 -16.43 -5.49 11.00
C ASP A 96 -14.89 -5.39 10.97
N ILE A 97 -14.37 -4.57 10.05
CA ILE A 97 -12.93 -4.25 9.95
C ILE A 97 -12.48 -3.51 11.22
N LEU A 98 -13.23 -2.48 11.65
CA LEU A 98 -12.91 -1.72 12.86
C LEU A 98 -12.95 -2.57 14.12
N THR A 99 -13.95 -3.45 14.25
CA THR A 99 -14.08 -4.37 15.39
C THR A 99 -12.89 -5.33 15.46
N THR A 100 -12.51 -5.93 14.33
CA THR A 100 -11.31 -6.78 14.27
C THR A 100 -10.03 -6.00 14.59
N ALA A 101 -9.97 -4.72 14.21
CA ALA A 101 -8.83 -3.86 14.47
C ALA A 101 -8.68 -3.46 15.97
N ILE A 102 -9.78 -3.41 16.72
CA ILE A 102 -9.75 -3.21 18.17
C ILE A 102 -8.98 -4.36 18.84
N ASP A 103 -9.31 -5.61 18.51
CA ASP A 103 -8.64 -6.80 19.06
C ASP A 103 -7.18 -6.90 18.60
N LEU A 104 -6.88 -6.40 17.40
CA LEU A 104 -5.52 -6.29 16.88
C LEU A 104 -4.66 -5.33 17.72
N GLY A 105 -5.28 -4.29 18.31
CA GLY A 105 -4.62 -3.20 19.01
C GLY A 105 -4.11 -2.08 18.09
N PHE A 106 -4.41 -2.15 16.79
CA PHE A 106 -4.00 -1.17 15.79
C PHE A 106 -5.17 -0.84 14.87
N MET A 107 -5.68 0.39 14.96
CA MET A 107 -6.79 0.85 14.13
C MET A 107 -6.32 1.22 12.72
N PRO A 108 -7.11 0.97 11.66
CA PRO A 108 -6.78 1.48 10.34
C PRO A 108 -6.87 3.01 10.33
N THR A 109 -5.94 3.67 9.65
CA THR A 109 -6.01 5.12 9.40
C THR A 109 -7.18 5.45 8.49
N MET A 110 -7.50 4.57 7.56
CA MET A 110 -8.54 4.78 6.57
C MET A 110 -9.12 3.46 6.08
N ILE A 111 -10.43 3.43 5.82
CA ILE A 111 -11.11 2.33 5.12
C ILE A 111 -11.74 2.89 3.86
N ILE A 112 -11.46 2.24 2.74
CA ILE A 112 -11.94 2.60 1.41
C ILE A 112 -12.90 1.53 0.91
N LYS A 113 -14.07 1.91 0.42
CA LYS A 113 -14.98 1.04 -0.31
C LYS A 113 -14.46 0.76 -1.72
N SER A 114 -14.47 -0.50 -2.11
CA SER A 114 -14.19 -0.93 -3.48
C SER A 114 -15.43 -1.55 -4.13
N ASP A 115 -15.40 -1.74 -5.45
CA ASP A 115 -16.53 -2.34 -6.20
C ASP A 115 -16.93 -3.72 -5.67
N LYS A 116 -15.98 -4.45 -5.07
CA LYS A 116 -16.18 -5.83 -4.58
C LYS A 116 -15.67 -6.02 -3.16
N GLY A 117 -15.67 -4.99 -2.33
CA GLY A 117 -15.21 -5.12 -0.95
C GLY A 117 -14.67 -3.83 -0.38
N TYR A 118 -13.54 -3.92 0.32
CA TYR A 118 -12.93 -2.80 1.04
C TYR A 118 -11.42 -2.89 1.02
N GLN A 119 -10.75 -1.76 1.24
CA GLN A 119 -9.34 -1.72 1.55
C GLN A 119 -9.09 -0.94 2.83
N ALA A 120 -8.35 -1.52 3.77
CA ALA A 120 -7.92 -0.83 4.97
C ALA A 120 -6.46 -0.39 4.82
N TYR A 121 -6.20 0.87 5.13
CA TYR A 121 -4.89 1.50 5.13
C TYR A 121 -4.39 1.69 6.55
N PHE A 122 -3.14 1.30 6.79
CA PHE A 122 -2.42 1.55 8.04
C PHE A 122 -1.21 2.42 7.72
N VAL A 123 -1.43 3.74 7.76
CA VAL A 123 -0.40 4.74 7.44
C VAL A 123 0.57 4.85 8.60
N LEU A 124 1.86 4.76 8.31
CA LEU A 124 2.92 4.88 9.30
C LEU A 124 3.01 6.32 9.80
N GLU A 125 3.32 6.49 11.09
CA GLU A 125 3.58 7.81 11.69
C GLU A 125 4.71 8.54 10.94
N THR A 126 5.80 7.83 10.68
CA THR A 126 6.92 8.30 9.86
C THR A 126 7.22 7.30 8.75
N PRO A 127 7.52 7.75 7.53
CA PRO A 127 7.87 6.85 6.44
C PRO A 127 9.16 6.07 6.71
N VAL A 128 9.21 4.83 6.22
CA VAL A 128 10.41 3.99 6.29
C VAL A 128 11.15 4.04 4.97
N TYR A 129 12.35 4.62 4.98
CA TYR A 129 13.19 4.67 3.80
C TYR A 129 13.90 3.33 3.55
N VAL A 130 13.90 2.92 2.30
CA VAL A 130 14.54 1.69 1.84
C VAL A 130 15.93 2.04 1.30
N THR A 131 16.93 1.24 1.66
CA THR A 131 18.30 1.37 1.15
C THR A 131 18.90 0.01 0.84
N SER A 132 19.69 -0.06 -0.24
CA SER A 132 20.48 -1.24 -0.58
C SER A 132 21.66 -1.43 0.37
N LYS A 133 22.11 -0.37 1.06
CA LYS A 133 23.23 -0.44 2.04
C LYS A 133 22.96 -1.39 3.20
N SER A 134 21.68 -1.61 3.53
CA SER A 134 21.24 -2.57 4.55
C SER A 134 20.66 -3.84 3.94
N GLU A 135 20.96 -4.14 2.68
CA GLU A 135 20.45 -5.30 1.95
C GLU A 135 18.91 -5.39 1.98
N PHE A 136 18.24 -4.23 1.91
CA PHE A 136 16.78 -4.13 1.94
C PHE A 136 16.13 -4.73 3.20
N LYS A 137 16.83 -4.77 4.35
CA LYS A 137 16.31 -5.26 5.63
C LYS A 137 14.94 -4.66 6.00
N SER A 138 14.71 -3.37 5.74
CA SER A 138 13.41 -2.72 6.00
C SER A 138 12.28 -3.30 5.16
N VAL A 139 12.52 -3.65 3.89
CA VAL A 139 11.53 -4.30 3.03
C VAL A 139 11.21 -5.69 3.55
N LYS A 140 12.22 -6.48 3.93
CA LYS A 140 12.02 -7.83 4.50
C LYS A 140 11.16 -7.78 5.75
N ALA A 141 11.49 -6.91 6.70
CA ALA A 141 10.70 -6.71 7.92
C ALA A 141 9.27 -6.23 7.62
N ALA A 142 9.12 -5.28 6.70
CA ALA A 142 7.82 -4.75 6.30
C ALA A 142 6.93 -5.81 5.64
N LYS A 143 7.49 -6.76 4.87
CA LYS A 143 6.73 -7.89 4.30
C LYS A 143 6.20 -8.81 5.39
N ILE A 144 7.03 -9.12 6.39
CA ILE A 144 6.62 -9.95 7.54
C ILE A 144 5.47 -9.27 8.31
N ILE A 145 5.59 -7.96 8.58
CA ILE A 145 4.51 -7.18 9.19
C ILE A 145 3.24 -7.26 8.35
N SER A 146 3.34 -6.92 7.05
CA SER A 146 2.20 -6.93 6.13
C SER A 146 1.52 -8.31 6.08
N GLN A 147 2.31 -9.39 6.03
CA GLN A 147 1.79 -10.75 6.05
C GLN A 147 1.07 -11.06 7.35
N ASN A 148 1.67 -10.75 8.50
CA ASN A 148 1.07 -11.00 9.81
C ASN A 148 -0.24 -10.22 10.01
N ILE A 149 -0.30 -8.97 9.55
CA ILE A 149 -1.53 -8.17 9.57
C ILE A 149 -2.62 -8.86 8.73
N ARG A 150 -2.30 -9.22 7.48
CA ARG A 150 -3.25 -9.86 6.57
C ARG A 150 -3.75 -11.20 7.09
N GLU A 151 -2.86 -12.01 7.64
CA GLU A 151 -3.22 -13.29 8.25
C GLU A 151 -4.04 -13.11 9.53
N TYR A 152 -3.80 -12.06 10.32
CA TYR A 152 -4.62 -11.76 11.49
C TYR A 152 -6.07 -11.48 11.09
N PHE A 153 -6.27 -10.54 10.15
CA PHE A 153 -7.60 -10.22 9.63
C PHE A 153 -8.23 -11.38 8.86
N GLY A 154 -7.42 -12.17 8.15
CA GLY A 154 -7.85 -13.34 7.38
C GLY A 154 -8.42 -14.50 8.23
N LYS A 155 -8.31 -14.44 9.56
CA LYS A 155 -8.96 -15.41 10.46
C LYS A 155 -10.48 -15.28 10.46
N SER A 156 -10.99 -14.07 10.27
CA SER A 156 -12.43 -13.74 10.40
C SER A 156 -13.01 -13.02 9.19
N LEU A 157 -12.17 -12.37 8.37
CA LEU A 157 -12.60 -11.56 7.24
C LEU A 157 -12.01 -12.08 5.91
N PRO A 158 -12.68 -11.87 4.77
CA PRO A 158 -12.24 -12.36 3.46
C PRO A 158 -11.09 -11.50 2.90
N VAL A 159 -9.88 -11.72 3.41
CA VAL A 159 -8.65 -11.02 2.96
C VAL A 159 -8.09 -11.70 1.71
N ASP A 160 -7.78 -10.94 0.66
CA ASP A 160 -6.97 -11.43 -0.47
C ASP A 160 -5.49 -11.51 -0.07
N LEU A 161 -5.04 -12.73 0.22
CA LEU A 161 -3.65 -13.02 0.59
C LEU A 161 -2.70 -13.08 -0.63
N THR A 162 -3.22 -13.05 -1.86
CA THR A 162 -2.41 -13.12 -3.09
C THR A 162 -1.95 -11.75 -3.59
N CYS A 163 -2.60 -10.68 -3.11
CA CYS A 163 -2.25 -9.30 -3.44
C CYS A 163 -0.80 -8.96 -3.05
N ASN A 164 -0.12 -8.15 -3.87
CA ASN A 164 1.24 -7.71 -3.54
C ASN A 164 1.26 -6.83 -2.27
N HIS A 165 2.28 -6.98 -1.40
CA HIS A 165 2.41 -6.23 -0.14
C HIS A 165 2.51 -4.71 -0.30
N PHE A 166 3.14 -4.26 -1.39
CA PHE A 166 3.43 -2.85 -1.65
C PHE A 166 2.96 -2.40 -3.03
N GLY A 167 2.08 -3.19 -3.66
CA GLY A 167 1.62 -2.97 -5.02
C GLY A 167 0.57 -1.89 -5.12
N THR A 168 -0.24 -1.99 -6.15
CA THR A 168 -1.31 -1.03 -6.44
C THR A 168 -2.51 -1.30 -5.55
N ALA A 169 -3.10 -0.24 -5.01
CA ALA A 169 -4.30 -0.23 -4.17
C ALA A 169 -5.32 0.80 -4.71
N ARG A 170 -6.52 0.86 -4.15
CA ARG A 170 -7.56 1.86 -4.47
C ARG A 170 -7.16 3.23 -3.96
N ILE A 171 -7.22 4.24 -4.82
CA ILE A 171 -6.94 5.60 -4.38
C ILE A 171 -8.09 6.16 -3.53
N PRO A 172 -7.81 6.89 -2.45
CA PRO A 172 -8.84 7.60 -1.70
C PRO A 172 -9.45 8.70 -2.55
N ARG A 173 -10.78 8.73 -2.56
CA ARG A 173 -11.61 9.73 -3.23
C ARG A 173 -12.73 10.16 -2.31
N THR A 174 -13.39 11.26 -2.65
CA THR A 174 -14.49 11.78 -1.82
C THR A 174 -15.70 10.83 -1.75
N ASP A 175 -15.87 9.94 -2.73
CA ASP A 175 -17.01 9.03 -2.87
C ASP A 175 -16.81 7.65 -2.23
N ASN A 176 -15.59 7.29 -1.84
CA ASN A 176 -15.25 5.91 -1.45
C ASN A 176 -14.58 5.77 -0.09
N VAL A 177 -14.38 6.85 0.66
CA VAL A 177 -13.82 6.78 2.02
C VAL A 177 -14.95 6.53 3.02
N GLU A 178 -14.92 5.38 3.68
CA GLU A 178 -15.93 4.95 4.67
C GLU A 178 -15.51 5.32 6.10
N PHE A 179 -14.20 5.37 6.34
CA PHE A 179 -13.62 5.73 7.63
C PHE A 179 -12.29 6.43 7.40
N PHE A 180 -12.01 7.47 8.20
CA PHE A 180 -10.71 8.15 8.23
C PHE A 180 -10.47 8.77 9.60
N ASP A 181 -9.32 8.45 10.20
CA ASP A 181 -8.79 9.15 11.37
C ASP A 181 -7.27 9.34 11.21
N PRO A 182 -6.78 10.58 11.05
CA PRO A 182 -5.37 10.85 10.84
C PRO A 182 -4.50 10.57 12.08
N ASN A 183 -5.10 10.38 13.27
CA ASN A 183 -4.39 10.05 14.50
C ASN A 183 -4.10 8.55 14.62
N TYR A 184 -4.80 7.70 13.86
CA TYR A 184 -4.54 6.25 13.82
C TYR A 184 -3.34 5.95 12.92
N ARG A 185 -2.17 6.37 13.39
CA ARG A 185 -0.88 6.18 12.77
C ARG A 185 0.09 5.68 13.82
N TYR A 186 0.83 4.65 13.47
CA TYR A 186 1.73 3.97 14.39
C TYR A 186 3.13 3.95 13.81
N SER A 187 4.12 3.98 14.69
CA SER A 187 5.52 3.89 14.30
C SER A 187 5.82 2.52 13.70
N PHE A 188 6.85 2.45 12.86
CA PHE A 188 7.31 1.17 12.33
C PHE A 188 7.77 0.21 13.44
N LYS A 189 8.31 0.76 14.53
CA LYS A 189 8.77 -0.04 15.67
C LYS A 189 7.61 -0.75 16.37
N GLU A 190 6.49 -0.07 16.62
CA GLU A 190 5.30 -0.68 17.22
C GLU A 190 4.78 -1.85 16.37
N TRP A 191 4.73 -1.65 15.05
CA TRP A 191 4.39 -2.71 14.11
C TRP A 191 5.36 -3.89 14.13
N GLN A 192 6.67 -3.61 14.19
CA GLN A 192 7.68 -4.65 14.32
C GLN A 192 7.48 -5.45 15.61
N ASP A 193 7.41 -4.77 16.76
CA ASP A 193 7.27 -5.39 18.08
C ASP A 193 6.00 -6.25 18.18
N TRP A 194 4.89 -5.77 17.61
CA TRP A 194 3.66 -6.56 17.51
C TRP A 194 3.84 -7.78 16.60
N SER A 195 4.41 -7.58 15.41
CA SER A 195 4.57 -8.64 14.41
C SER A 195 5.51 -9.75 14.88
N PHE A 196 6.54 -9.43 15.67
CA PHE A 196 7.42 -10.43 16.29
C PHE A 196 6.63 -11.36 17.20
N LYS A 197 5.78 -10.83 18.08
CA LYS A 197 4.93 -11.63 18.98
C LYS A 197 3.99 -12.55 18.20
N GLN A 198 3.44 -12.09 17.07
CA GLN A 198 2.59 -12.94 16.21
C GLN A 198 3.37 -14.10 15.58
N THR A 199 4.64 -13.89 15.28
CA THR A 199 5.50 -14.89 14.62
C THR A 199 5.97 -15.93 15.63
N ASP A 200 6.33 -15.52 16.85
CA ASP A 200 6.69 -16.43 17.94
C ASP A 200 5.53 -17.36 18.31
N ASN A 201 4.30 -16.81 18.36
CA ASN A 201 3.08 -17.59 18.61
C ASN A 201 2.76 -18.63 17.53
N LYS A 202 3.32 -18.50 16.32
CA LYS A 202 3.13 -19.47 15.23
C LYS A 202 4.07 -20.66 15.31
N GLY A 203 5.06 -20.64 16.22
CA GLY A 203 6.05 -21.69 16.37
C GLY A 203 6.98 -21.74 15.16
N PHE A 204 8.21 -21.26 15.32
CA PHE A 204 9.24 -21.50 14.30
C PHE A 204 9.70 -22.97 14.38
N THR A 205 9.18 -23.83 13.50
CA THR A 205 9.97 -24.98 13.04
C THR A 205 11.05 -24.43 12.13
N ARG A 206 12.28 -24.31 12.65
CA ARG A 206 13.46 -24.14 11.80
C ARG A 206 13.59 -25.40 10.94
N SER A 207 13.30 -25.29 9.64
CA SER A 207 13.90 -26.15 8.63
C SER A 207 15.22 -25.57 8.15
#